data_AF-A0A2R6CGF6-F1
#
_entry.id   AF-A0A2R6CGF6-F1
#
_cell.length_a   1.000
_cell.length_b   1.000
_cell.length_c   1.000
_cell.angle_alpha   90.00
_cell.angle_beta   90.00
_cell.angle_gamma   90.00
#
_symmetry.space_group_name_H-M   'P 1'
#
loop_
_entity.id
_entity.type
_entity.pdbx_description
1 polymer ?
#
loop_
_entity_poly.entity_id
_entity_poly.type
_entity_poly.pdbx_seq_one_letter_code
_entity_poly.pdbx_strand_id
1 'polypeptide(L)'
;MASSSRVPTNVPRDRYEFEYTPTTDQSFENALEAARAGDRLSVADGIELLTTGTDRPGIDRERKERVLEAADRRRAEVVGEEVTFVANLNNNVTTACNTGCLFCNFKDRSEQFR
;
A
#
# COMPACT_ATOMS: atom_id res chain seq x y z
N MET A 1 8.40 -20.66 2.57
CA MET A 1 8.68 -19.38 3.24
C MET A 1 9.78 -18.66 2.48
N ALA A 2 9.43 -17.70 1.59
CA ALA A 2 10.45 -16.85 0.99
C ALA A 2 10.90 -15.85 2.07
N SER A 3 12.08 -16.09 2.64
CA SER A 3 12.73 -15.16 3.56
C SER A 3 13.12 -13.91 2.77
N SER A 4 12.21 -12.95 2.67
CA SER A 4 12.55 -11.56 2.34
C SER A 4 13.61 -11.14 3.36
N SER A 5 14.82 -10.86 2.88
CA SER A 5 15.85 -10.21 3.69
C SER A 5 15.23 -8.94 4.27
N ARG A 6 14.97 -8.96 5.57
CA ARG A 6 14.28 -7.87 6.27
C ARG A 6 15.18 -6.64 6.22
N VAL A 7 14.86 -5.71 5.33
CA VAL A 7 15.47 -4.38 5.34
C VAL A 7 15.22 -3.76 6.72
N PRO A 8 16.26 -3.27 7.42
CA PRO A 8 16.08 -2.64 8.72
C PRO A 8 15.17 -1.42 8.57
N THR A 9 14.09 -1.36 9.35
CA THR A 9 13.18 -0.21 9.42
C THR A 9 13.29 0.45 10.79
N ASN A 10 13.05 1.76 10.87
CA ASN A 10 13.03 2.53 12.12
C ASN A 10 11.88 2.18 13.09
N VAL A 11 11.11 1.12 12.81
CA VAL A 11 9.97 0.67 13.62
C VAL A 11 10.49 -0.34 14.69
N PRO A 12 10.33 -0.06 16.00
CA PRO A 12 10.67 -0.99 17.08
C PRO A 12 9.74 -2.21 17.10
N ARG A 13 10.06 -3.23 16.30
CA ARG A 13 9.20 -4.42 16.10
C ARG A 13 9.02 -5.28 17.35
N ASP A 14 9.88 -5.13 18.35
CA ASP A 14 9.76 -5.72 19.68
C ASP A 14 8.68 -5.04 20.55
N ARG A 15 8.22 -3.85 20.15
CA ARG A 15 7.26 -3.04 20.91
C ARG A 15 5.89 -2.94 20.24
N TYR A 16 5.79 -3.29 18.97
CA TYR A 16 4.59 -3.10 18.17
C TYR A 16 4.24 -4.39 17.42
N GLU A 17 3.00 -4.83 17.60
CA GLU A 17 2.38 -5.91 16.84
C GLU A 17 1.08 -5.42 16.20
N PHE A 18 0.60 -6.14 15.19
CA PHE A 18 -0.69 -5.85 14.58
C PHE A 18 -1.80 -6.40 15.45
N GLU A 19 -2.63 -5.51 16.01
CA GLU A 19 -3.85 -5.90 16.74
C GLU A 19 -4.89 -6.55 15.79
N TYR A 20 -4.92 -6.09 14.54
CA TYR A 20 -5.86 -6.58 13.52
C TYR A 20 -5.11 -7.16 12.33
N THR A 21 -5.46 -8.40 11.98
CA THR A 21 -5.07 -9.01 10.70
C THR A 21 -6.29 -9.02 9.78
N PRO A 22 -6.20 -8.53 8.53
CA PRO A 22 -7.34 -8.52 7.63
C PRO A 22 -7.82 -9.95 7.33
N THR A 23 -9.09 -10.23 7.61
CA THR A 23 -9.76 -11.48 7.28
C THR A 23 -11.04 -11.17 6.52
N THR A 24 -11.43 -12.03 5.59
CA THR A 24 -12.61 -11.85 4.77
C THR A 24 -13.08 -13.20 4.25
N ASP A 25 -14.40 -13.35 4.09
CA ASP A 25 -15.00 -14.52 3.43
C ASP A 25 -15.23 -14.26 1.93
N GLN A 26 -14.76 -13.11 1.43
CA GLN A 26 -14.81 -12.78 0.01
C GLN A 26 -13.85 -13.66 -0.79
N SER A 27 -14.23 -13.96 -2.03
CA SER A 27 -13.36 -14.62 -3.00
C SER A 27 -12.57 -13.60 -3.80
N PHE A 28 -11.28 -13.86 -3.99
CA PHE A 28 -10.44 -13.12 -4.94
C PHE A 28 -11.07 -12.98 -6.32
N GLU A 29 -11.71 -14.04 -6.84
CA GLU A 29 -12.30 -14.03 -8.18
C GLU A 29 -13.49 -13.08 -8.28
N ASN A 30 -14.37 -13.08 -7.27
CA ASN A 30 -15.51 -12.17 -7.20
C ASN A 30 -15.05 -10.72 -7.06
N ALA A 31 -14.06 -10.48 -6.19
CA ALA A 31 -13.49 -9.15 -5.97
C ALA A 31 -12.85 -8.61 -7.26
N LEU A 32 -12.15 -9.47 -8.01
CA LEU A 32 -11.53 -9.10 -9.28
C LEU A 32 -12.58 -8.85 -10.37
N GLU A 33 -13.64 -9.64 -10.42
CA GLU A 33 -14.75 -9.40 -11.34
C GLU A 33 -15.41 -8.04 -11.09
N ALA A 34 -15.74 -7.72 -9.84
CA ALA A 34 -16.26 -6.41 -9.44
C ALA A 34 -15.32 -5.27 -9.84
N ALA A 35 -14.00 -5.45 -9.62
CA ALA A 35 -13.00 -4.46 -10.02
C ALA A 35 -12.98 -4.23 -11.54
N ARG A 36 -13.11 -5.30 -12.33
CA ARG A 36 -13.14 -5.25 -13.80
C ARG A 36 -14.44 -4.66 -14.34
N ALA A 37 -15.56 -4.87 -13.65
CA ALA A 37 -16.84 -4.26 -13.96
C ALA A 37 -16.89 -2.75 -13.66
N GLY A 38 -15.91 -2.23 -12.90
CA GLY A 38 -15.87 -0.83 -12.48
C GLY A 38 -16.79 -0.53 -11.29
N ASP A 39 -17.22 -1.58 -10.57
CA ASP A 39 -18.07 -1.45 -9.40
C ASP A 39 -17.30 -0.83 -8.22
N ARG A 40 -18.05 -0.22 -7.29
CA ARG A 40 -17.47 0.28 -6.04
C ARG A 40 -17.05 -0.92 -5.18
N LEU A 41 -15.75 -1.13 -5.07
CA LEU A 41 -15.17 -2.17 -4.21
C LEU A 41 -15.48 -1.93 -2.74
N SER A 42 -15.84 -3.01 -2.04
CA SER A 42 -15.98 -3.06 -0.59
C SER A 42 -14.61 -3.22 0.08
N VAL A 43 -14.58 -3.09 1.41
CA VAL A 43 -13.36 -3.39 2.20
C VAL A 43 -12.95 -4.86 2.04
N ALA A 44 -13.92 -5.78 2.00
CA ALA A 44 -13.69 -7.21 1.82
C ALA A 44 -13.03 -7.51 0.46
N ASP A 45 -13.47 -6.84 -0.61
CA ASP A 45 -12.84 -6.95 -1.94
C ASP A 45 -11.42 -6.41 -1.91
N GLY A 46 -11.22 -5.26 -1.26
CA GLY A 46 -9.90 -4.65 -1.11
C GLY A 46 -8.93 -5.56 -0.38
N ILE A 47 -9.37 -6.24 0.69
CA ILE A 47 -8.56 -7.22 1.41
C ILE A 47 -8.11 -8.35 0.47
N GLU A 48 -9.04 -8.98 -0.26
CA GLU A 48 -8.71 -10.07 -1.18
C GLU A 48 -7.74 -9.64 -2.27
N LEU A 49 -7.97 -8.48 -2.90
CA LEU A 49 -7.14 -7.99 -3.99
C LEU A 49 -5.73 -7.59 -3.52
N LEU A 50 -5.62 -6.88 -2.38
CA LEU A 50 -4.32 -6.47 -1.82
C LEU A 50 -3.49 -7.63 -1.31
N THR A 51 -4.15 -8.66 -0.76
CA THR A 51 -3.48 -9.88 -0.27
C THR A 51 -3.24 -10.89 -1.37
N THR A 52 -3.79 -10.68 -2.58
CA THR A 52 -3.79 -11.63 -3.71
C THR A 52 -4.44 -12.98 -3.37
N GLY A 53 -5.46 -12.90 -2.51
CA GLY A 53 -6.13 -14.04 -1.89
C GLY A 53 -5.68 -14.28 -0.46
N THR A 54 -6.62 -14.40 0.47
CA THR A 54 -6.34 -14.70 1.88
C THR A 54 -6.19 -16.20 2.18
N ASP A 55 -6.44 -17.06 1.19
CA ASP A 55 -6.40 -18.53 1.31
C ASP A 55 -4.98 -19.11 1.40
N ARG A 56 -3.95 -18.29 1.20
CA ARG A 56 -2.55 -18.72 1.15
C ARG A 56 -1.59 -17.68 1.73
N PRO A 57 -0.47 -18.10 2.31
CA PRO A 57 0.55 -17.17 2.80
C PRO A 57 1.37 -16.56 1.65
N GLY A 58 1.57 -15.25 1.72
CA GLY A 58 2.43 -14.50 0.79
C GLY A 58 1.74 -14.13 -0.53
N ILE A 59 2.46 -13.37 -1.36
CA ILE A 59 1.90 -12.83 -2.60
C ILE A 59 1.82 -13.91 -3.69
N ASP A 60 0.62 -14.13 -4.21
CA ASP A 60 0.41 -14.81 -5.48
C ASP A 60 0.77 -13.89 -6.65
N ARG A 61 1.83 -14.26 -7.37
CA ARG A 61 2.34 -13.46 -8.48
C ARG A 61 1.36 -13.40 -9.64
N GLU A 62 0.68 -14.49 -9.96
CA GLU A 62 -0.26 -14.53 -11.09
C GLU A 62 -1.49 -13.69 -10.76
N ARG A 63 -2.06 -13.86 -9.57
CA ARG A 63 -3.17 -13.01 -9.10
C ARG A 63 -2.75 -11.54 -9.01
N LYS A 64 -1.53 -11.24 -8.54
CA LYS A 64 -0.99 -9.88 -8.55
C LYS A 64 -0.96 -9.28 -9.95
N GLU A 65 -0.44 -9.99 -10.96
CA GLU A 65 -0.43 -9.49 -12.34
C GLU A 65 -1.85 -9.22 -12.84
N ARG A 66 -2.82 -10.10 -12.53
CA ARG A 66 -4.23 -9.89 -12.89
C ARG A 66 -4.84 -8.63 -12.27
N VAL A 67 -4.46 -8.29 -11.03
CA VAL A 67 -4.87 -7.03 -10.37
C VAL A 67 -4.22 -5.83 -11.06
N LEU A 68 -2.92 -5.91 -11.38
CA LEU A 68 -2.20 -4.85 -12.08
C LEU A 68 -2.78 -4.57 -13.47
N GLU A 69 -3.10 -5.61 -14.24
CA GLU A 69 -3.76 -5.49 -15.55
C GLU A 69 -5.15 -4.85 -15.45
N ALA A 70 -5.94 -5.24 -14.43
CA ALA A 70 -7.24 -4.63 -14.20
C ALA A 70 -7.13 -3.14 -13.86
N ALA A 71 -6.15 -2.77 -13.04
CA ALA A 71 -5.87 -1.38 -12.69
C ALA A 71 -5.38 -0.57 -13.91
N ASP A 72 -4.49 -1.14 -14.73
CA ASP A 72 -3.97 -0.47 -15.92
C ASP A 72 -5.06 -0.25 -16.98
N ARG A 73 -5.89 -1.26 -17.24
CA ARG A 73 -7.06 -1.11 -18.13
C ARG A 73 -8.01 -0.04 -17.58
N ARG A 74 -8.31 -0.04 -16.28
CA ARG A 74 -9.18 0.97 -15.68
C ARG A 74 -8.57 2.37 -15.80
N ARG A 75 -7.26 2.51 -15.62
CA ARG A 75 -6.53 3.76 -15.83
C ARG A 75 -6.68 4.24 -17.28
N ALA A 76 -6.44 3.36 -18.26
CA ALA A 76 -6.57 3.70 -19.68
C ALA A 76 -8.00 4.10 -20.06
N GLU A 77 -9.03 3.43 -19.53
CA GLU A 77 -10.44 3.79 -19.76
C GLU A 77 -10.82 5.17 -19.20
N VAL A 78 -10.25 5.55 -18.05
CA VAL A 78 -10.64 6.77 -17.32
C VAL A 78 -9.84 7.99 -17.77
N VAL A 79 -8.53 7.82 -17.97
CA VAL A 79 -7.60 8.93 -18.26
C VAL A 79 -6.78 8.75 -19.53
N GLY A 80 -6.94 7.63 -20.25
CA GLY A 80 -6.18 7.35 -21.47
C GLY A 80 -4.70 7.10 -21.25
N GLU A 81 -3.93 7.27 -22.32
CA GLU A 81 -2.47 7.05 -22.35
C GLU A 81 -1.66 8.31 -22.01
N GLU A 82 -2.31 9.47 -21.87
CA GLU A 82 -1.61 10.71 -21.57
C GLU A 82 -1.03 10.66 -20.15
N VAL A 83 0.29 10.82 -20.06
CA VAL A 83 1.01 10.92 -18.79
C VAL A 83 1.29 12.39 -18.51
N THR A 84 0.75 12.89 -17.41
CA THR A 84 1.03 14.25 -16.92
C THR A 84 2.08 14.21 -15.81
N PHE A 85 2.90 15.26 -15.74
CA PHE A 85 3.88 15.43 -14.67
C PHE A 85 3.81 16.85 -14.11
N VAL A 86 4.21 17.00 -12.84
CA VAL A 86 4.27 18.30 -12.17
C VAL A 86 5.73 18.65 -11.92
N ALA A 87 6.21 19.74 -12.52
CA ALA A 87 7.50 20.34 -12.18
C ALA A 87 7.35 21.16 -10.90
N ASN A 88 7.49 20.51 -9.74
CA ASN A 88 7.29 21.12 -8.44
C ASN A 88 8.61 21.62 -7.83
N LEU A 89 8.64 22.89 -7.41
CA LEU A 89 9.66 23.41 -6.49
C LEU A 89 9.06 23.42 -5.07
N ASN A 90 9.46 22.45 -4.24
CA ASN A 90 9.01 22.40 -2.86
C ASN A 90 9.90 23.30 -1.97
N ASN A 91 9.28 24.23 -1.24
CA ASN A 91 9.96 25.02 -0.22
C ASN A 91 9.61 24.51 1.19
N ASN A 92 10.34 23.50 1.66
CA ASN A 92 10.26 23.02 3.05
C ASN A 92 11.05 23.97 3.96
N VAL A 93 10.38 25.00 4.48
CA VAL A 93 11.02 26.07 5.28
C VAL A 93 11.62 25.55 6.60
N THR A 94 11.14 24.41 7.12
CA THR A 94 11.68 23.76 8.32
C THR A 94 11.64 22.25 8.21
N THR A 95 12.66 21.63 8.79
CA THR A 95 12.75 20.18 9.03
C THR A 95 12.58 19.85 10.51
N ALA A 96 12.36 20.86 11.36
CA ALA A 96 12.14 20.68 12.79
C ALA A 96 10.71 20.20 13.05
N CYS A 97 10.55 19.10 13.80
CA CYS A 97 9.25 18.51 14.11
C CYS A 97 9.24 17.99 15.55
N ASN A 98 8.08 18.03 16.21
CA ASN A 98 7.89 17.53 17.58
C ASN A 98 6.96 16.30 17.65
N THR A 99 6.51 15.78 16.50
CA THR A 99 5.55 14.65 16.42
C THR A 99 6.20 13.29 16.68
N GLY A 100 7.39 13.03 16.12
CA GLY A 100 8.10 11.76 16.33
C GLY A 100 7.61 10.58 15.48
N CYS A 101 7.14 10.82 14.26
CA CYS A 101 6.68 9.76 13.35
C CYS A 101 7.79 8.72 13.07
N LEU A 102 7.54 7.44 13.32
CA LEU A 102 8.56 6.37 13.18
C LEU A 102 9.08 6.14 11.75
N PHE A 103 8.33 6.60 10.74
CA PHE A 103 8.68 6.47 9.32
C PHE A 103 9.30 7.73 8.72
N CYS A 104 9.18 8.88 9.39
CA CYS A 104 9.59 10.16 8.82
C CYS A 104 11.07 10.43 9.08
N ASN A 105 11.77 11.04 8.12
CA ASN A 105 13.17 11.42 8.30
C ASN A 105 13.35 12.63 9.25
N PHE A 106 12.30 13.41 9.49
CA PHE A 106 12.29 14.56 10.41
C PHE A 106 11.80 14.19 11.82
N LYS A 107 11.89 12.92 12.20
CA LYS A 107 11.33 12.39 13.45
C LYS A 107 12.01 12.91 14.71
N ASP A 108 13.26 13.36 14.60
CA ASP A 108 14.04 13.80 15.74
C ASP A 108 13.46 15.12 16.26
N ARG A 109 13.20 15.16 17.57
CA ARG A 109 12.59 16.34 18.18
C ARG A 109 13.54 17.52 18.06
N SER A 110 12.97 18.70 17.83
CA SER A 110 13.73 19.95 17.69
C SER A 110 14.70 20.23 18.83
N GLU A 111 14.38 19.77 20.04
CA GLU A 111 15.21 19.86 21.25
C GLU A 111 16.53 19.09 21.17
N GLN A 112 16.66 18.15 20.23
CA GLN A 112 17.85 17.32 20.00
C GLN A 112 18.84 17.96 19.01
N PHE A 113 18.44 19.00 18.26
CA PHE A 113 19.31 19.69 17.28
C PHE A 113 20.25 20.73 17.93
N ARG A 114 20.71 20.48 19.16
CA ARG A 114 21.64 21.38 19.86
C ARG A 114 22.99 21.49 19.17
#